data_AF-A0A6G3QSA2-F1
#
_entry.id   AF-A0A6G3QSA2-F1
#
_cell.length_a   1.000
_cell.length_b   1.000
_cell.length_c   1.000
_cell.angle_alpha   90.00
_cell.angle_beta   90.00
_cell.angle_gamma   90.00
#
_symmetry.space_group_name_H-M   'P 1'
#
loop_
_entity.id
_entity.type
_entity.pdbx_description
1 polymer ?
#
loop_
_entity_poly.entity_id
_entity_poly.type
_entity_poly.pdbx_seq_one_letter_code
_entity_poly.pdbx_strand_id
1 'polypeptide(L)'
;RRWAGRPDALGAAAGRVLACRGGVQDREPVLAALREAVRGEGPDATTLWTLVDGAGRLGITCAAPVLRHVYRETASSHLRGRTARALAATDPSFAAGLAVECLWDCEESTREIAARHAGTGDSRVVERLRRLAADPAEEAEVQTAVRSRIGPEEPAV
;
A
#
# COMPACT_ATOMS: atom_id res chain seq x y z
N ARG A 1 10.48 0.00 -23.11
CA ARG A 1 9.46 1.03 -23.41
C ARG A 1 8.61 0.68 -24.62
N ARG A 2 9.14 0.66 -25.86
CA ARG A 2 8.37 0.33 -27.08
C ARG A 2 7.52 -0.95 -26.99
N TRP A 3 7.99 -1.96 -26.26
CA TRP A 3 7.27 -3.22 -26.11
C TRP A 3 6.08 -3.17 -25.14
N ALA A 4 5.98 -2.17 -24.26
CA ALA A 4 4.96 -2.12 -23.21
C ALA A 4 3.51 -1.95 -23.75
N GLY A 5 3.35 -1.51 -24.99
CA GLY A 5 2.03 -1.44 -25.65
C GLY A 5 1.59 -2.73 -26.35
N ARG A 6 2.39 -3.80 -26.29
CA ARG A 6 2.00 -5.09 -26.88
C ARG A 6 0.97 -5.80 -26.00
N PRO A 7 -0.03 -6.49 -26.58
CA PRO A 7 -1.04 -7.22 -25.83
C PRO A 7 -0.59 -8.62 -25.37
N ASP A 8 0.69 -8.96 -25.53
CA ASP A 8 1.22 -10.30 -25.28
C ASP A 8 2.14 -10.36 -24.05
N ALA A 9 2.70 -11.54 -23.79
CA ALA A 9 3.61 -11.78 -22.68
C ALA A 9 4.83 -10.84 -22.68
N LEU A 10 5.29 -10.40 -23.86
CA LEU A 10 6.40 -9.45 -23.97
C LEU A 10 5.97 -8.06 -23.50
N GLY A 11 4.76 -7.63 -23.82
CA GLY A 11 4.18 -6.40 -23.29
C GLY A 11 4.01 -6.43 -21.77
N ALA A 12 3.45 -7.53 -21.25
CA ALA A 12 3.30 -7.73 -19.81
C ALA A 12 4.65 -7.71 -19.07
N ALA A 13 5.67 -8.39 -19.61
CA ALA A 13 7.02 -8.36 -19.04
C ALA A 13 7.65 -6.96 -19.10
N ALA A 14 7.48 -6.25 -20.22
CA ALA A 14 7.95 -4.88 -20.36
C ALA A 14 7.30 -3.93 -19.33
N GLY A 15 5.99 -4.06 -19.09
CA GLY A 15 5.29 -3.31 -18.05
C GLY A 15 5.89 -3.51 -16.66
N ARG A 16 6.18 -4.77 -16.27
CA ARG A 16 6.85 -5.08 -14.99
C ARG A 16 8.27 -4.52 -14.89
N VAL A 17 9.06 -4.60 -15.98
CA VAL A 17 10.40 -3.99 -16.01
C VAL A 17 10.33 -2.47 -15.78
N LEU A 18 9.35 -1.80 -16.40
CA LEU A 18 9.14 -0.37 -16.20
C LEU A 18 8.64 -0.05 -14.78
N ALA A 19 7.80 -0.89 -14.19
CA ALA A 19 7.38 -0.75 -12.80
C ALA A 19 8.60 -0.78 -11.85
N CYS A 20 9.55 -1.71 -12.06
CA CYS A 20 10.77 -1.78 -11.26
C CYS A 20 11.78 -0.66 -11.54
N ARG A 21 12.03 -0.33 -12.81
CA ARG A 21 13.21 0.45 -13.22
C ARG A 21 12.89 1.74 -13.98
N GLY A 22 11.64 1.96 -14.34
CA GLY A 22 11.18 3.13 -15.10
C GLY A 22 11.18 4.42 -14.29
N GLY A 23 11.03 5.54 -14.98
CA GLY A 23 10.87 6.86 -14.39
C GLY A 23 9.44 7.40 -14.54
N VAL A 24 9.25 8.69 -14.24
CA VAL A 24 7.95 9.37 -14.34
C VAL A 24 7.32 9.27 -15.74
N GLN A 25 8.14 9.23 -16.78
CA GLN A 25 7.71 9.02 -18.17
C GLN A 25 7.07 7.64 -18.43
N ASP A 26 7.26 6.68 -17.52
CA ASP A 26 6.79 5.31 -17.64
C ASP A 26 5.50 5.05 -16.86
N ARG A 27 4.87 6.09 -16.29
CA ARG A 27 3.63 5.97 -15.50
C ARG A 27 2.48 5.35 -16.29
N GLU A 28 2.18 5.87 -17.47
CA GLU A 28 1.09 5.35 -18.32
C GLU A 28 1.25 3.86 -18.70
N PRO A 29 2.39 3.39 -19.24
CA PRO A 29 2.53 1.97 -19.54
C PRO A 29 2.49 1.07 -18.30
N VAL A 30 2.94 1.54 -17.13
CA VAL A 30 2.82 0.79 -15.87
C VAL A 30 1.36 0.72 -15.41
N LEU A 31 0.61 1.82 -15.50
CA LEU A 31 -0.81 1.85 -15.17
C LEU A 31 -1.64 0.95 -16.08
N ALA A 32 -1.35 0.96 -17.38
CA ALA A 32 -1.97 0.06 -18.34
C ALA A 32 -1.71 -1.41 -17.97
N ALA A 33 -0.44 -1.77 -17.71
CA ALA A 33 -0.09 -3.12 -17.28
C ALA A 33 -0.77 -3.54 -15.98
N LEU A 34 -0.88 -2.65 -14.98
CA LEU A 34 -1.62 -2.91 -13.74
C LEU A 34 -3.09 -3.21 -14.00
N ARG A 35 -3.75 -2.40 -14.84
CA ARG A 35 -5.17 -2.59 -15.19
C ARG A 35 -5.42 -3.86 -16.00
N GLU A 36 -4.51 -4.22 -16.90
CA GLU A 36 -4.61 -5.46 -17.66
C GLU A 36 -4.39 -6.69 -16.77
N ALA A 37 -3.40 -6.66 -15.87
CA ALA A 37 -3.16 -7.76 -14.92
C ALA A 37 -4.39 -8.02 -14.04
N VAL A 38 -4.99 -6.97 -13.46
CA VAL A 38 -6.22 -7.12 -12.66
C VAL A 38 -7.38 -7.69 -13.49
N ARG A 39 -7.57 -7.22 -14.73
CA ARG A 39 -8.67 -7.68 -15.60
C ARG A 39 -8.48 -9.11 -16.10
N GLY A 40 -7.26 -9.50 -16.45
CA GLY A 40 -6.97 -10.79 -17.07
C GLY A 40 -6.65 -11.91 -16.09
N GLU A 41 -6.00 -11.59 -14.97
CA GLU A 41 -5.47 -12.57 -14.03
C GLU A 41 -6.15 -12.49 -12.64
N GLY A 42 -6.86 -11.39 -12.35
CA GLY A 42 -7.55 -11.18 -11.07
C GLY A 42 -6.71 -10.49 -10.00
N PRO A 43 -7.30 -10.22 -8.81
CA PRO A 43 -6.71 -9.40 -7.75
C PRO A 43 -5.59 -10.10 -6.95
N ASP A 44 -5.39 -11.41 -7.15
CA ASP A 44 -4.34 -12.20 -6.49
C ASP A 44 -3.19 -12.59 -7.44
N ALA A 45 -3.17 -12.04 -8.65
CA ALA A 45 -2.19 -12.39 -9.66
C ALA A 45 -0.76 -12.05 -9.20
N THR A 46 0.17 -12.98 -9.40
CA THR A 46 1.59 -12.82 -9.02
C THR A 46 2.26 -11.65 -9.74
N THR A 47 1.77 -11.27 -10.91
CA THR A 47 2.23 -10.10 -11.67
C THR A 47 1.94 -8.78 -10.95
N LEU A 48 0.91 -8.71 -10.10
CA LEU A 48 0.51 -7.51 -9.39
C LEU A 48 1.54 -7.03 -8.39
N TRP A 49 2.31 -7.93 -7.77
CA TRP A 49 3.32 -7.59 -6.77
C TRP A 49 4.24 -6.48 -7.28
N THR A 50 4.84 -6.70 -8.45
CA THR A 50 5.74 -5.73 -9.10
C THR A 50 5.00 -4.46 -9.56
N LEU A 51 3.77 -4.60 -10.06
CA LEU A 51 3.02 -3.49 -10.65
C LEU A 51 2.48 -2.53 -9.58
N VAL A 52 2.02 -3.06 -8.45
CA VAL A 52 1.60 -2.30 -7.27
C VAL A 52 2.77 -1.49 -6.72
N ASP A 53 3.93 -2.12 -6.53
CA ASP A 53 5.13 -1.41 -6.08
C ASP A 53 5.54 -0.31 -7.04
N GLY A 54 5.51 -0.60 -8.34
CA GLY A 54 5.81 0.37 -9.38
C GLY A 54 4.86 1.56 -9.37
N ALA A 55 3.56 1.32 -9.17
CA ALA A 55 2.56 2.38 -9.08
C ALA A 55 2.80 3.31 -7.90
N GLY A 56 3.11 2.74 -6.73
CA GLY A 56 3.50 3.49 -5.54
C GLY A 56 4.80 4.28 -5.74
N ARG A 57 5.87 3.59 -6.18
CA ARG A 57 7.20 4.18 -6.43
C ARG A 57 7.15 5.33 -7.43
N LEU A 58 6.34 5.19 -8.48
CA LEU A 58 6.20 6.21 -9.51
C LEU A 58 5.19 7.31 -9.14
N GLY A 59 4.45 7.17 -8.03
CA GLY A 59 3.43 8.13 -7.60
C GLY A 59 2.29 8.26 -8.62
N ILE A 60 1.79 7.14 -9.15
CA ILE A 60 0.71 7.12 -10.14
C ILE A 60 -0.63 7.38 -9.42
N THR A 61 -1.01 8.64 -9.22
CA THR A 61 -2.23 8.99 -8.48
C THR A 61 -3.51 8.41 -9.11
N CYS A 62 -3.58 8.34 -10.44
CA CYS A 62 -4.70 7.72 -11.16
C CYS A 62 -4.76 6.19 -11.03
N ALA A 63 -3.79 5.54 -10.37
CA ALA A 63 -3.85 4.13 -9.99
C ALA A 63 -4.70 3.89 -8.73
N ALA A 64 -5.00 4.91 -7.92
CA ALA A 64 -5.70 4.74 -6.65
C ALA A 64 -6.98 3.89 -6.75
N PRO A 65 -7.88 4.06 -7.74
CA PRO A 65 -9.08 3.21 -7.85
C PRO A 65 -8.78 1.72 -8.03
N VAL A 66 -7.81 1.36 -8.89
CA VAL A 66 -7.44 -0.05 -9.11
C VAL A 66 -6.67 -0.62 -7.92
N LEU A 67 -5.84 0.18 -7.26
CA LEU A 67 -5.15 -0.23 -6.03
C LEU A 67 -6.15 -0.47 -4.87
N ARG A 68 -7.18 0.36 -4.71
CA ARG A 68 -8.24 0.11 -3.72
C ARG A 68 -9.01 -1.18 -4.00
N HIS A 69 -9.22 -1.51 -5.28
CA HIS A 69 -9.83 -2.79 -5.66
C HIS A 69 -8.92 -3.95 -5.27
N VAL A 70 -7.64 -3.93 -5.65
CA VAL A 70 -6.67 -4.97 -5.25
C VAL A 70 -6.62 -5.13 -3.73
N TYR A 71 -6.55 -4.03 -2.97
CA TYR A 71 -6.52 -4.05 -1.50
C TYR A 71 -7.73 -4.78 -0.90
N ARG A 72 -8.93 -4.56 -1.44
CA ARG A 72 -10.17 -5.15 -0.91
C ARG A 72 -10.37 -6.61 -1.31
N GLU A 73 -9.96 -6.96 -2.52
CA GLU A 73 -10.28 -8.27 -3.09
C GLU A 73 -9.16 -9.30 -2.93
N THR A 74 -7.92 -8.89 -2.66
CA THR A 74 -6.83 -9.86 -2.49
C THR A 74 -7.00 -10.68 -1.22
N ALA A 75 -6.84 -12.01 -1.35
CA ALA A 75 -6.74 -12.91 -0.22
C ALA A 75 -5.34 -12.87 0.42
N SER A 76 -4.33 -12.37 -0.28
CA SER A 76 -2.95 -12.29 0.21
C SER A 76 -2.75 -11.07 1.11
N SER A 77 -2.47 -11.33 2.38
CA SER A 77 -2.13 -10.30 3.38
C SER A 77 -0.87 -9.51 2.99
N HIS A 78 0.14 -10.19 2.45
CA HIS A 78 1.35 -9.56 1.93
C HIS A 78 1.06 -8.62 0.74
N LEU A 79 0.26 -9.06 -0.24
CA LEU A 79 -0.11 -8.20 -1.39
C LEU A 79 -0.96 -7.01 -0.92
N ARG A 80 -1.86 -7.22 0.05
CA ARG A 80 -2.64 -6.14 0.68
C ARG A 80 -1.73 -5.09 1.31
N GLY A 81 -0.70 -5.50 2.05
CA GLY A 81 0.29 -4.59 2.64
C GLY A 81 1.11 -3.80 1.61
N ARG A 82 1.56 -4.44 0.53
CA ARG A 82 2.21 -3.73 -0.59
C ARG A 82 1.27 -2.73 -1.25
N THR A 83 0.01 -3.09 -1.39
CA THR A 83 -1.03 -2.24 -1.96
C THR A 83 -1.34 -1.05 -1.06
N ALA A 84 -1.38 -1.25 0.26
CA ALA A 84 -1.50 -0.17 1.24
C ALA A 84 -0.33 0.83 1.15
N ARG A 85 0.91 0.34 1.00
CA ARG A 85 2.08 1.20 0.75
C ARG A 85 1.95 1.99 -0.55
N ALA A 86 1.49 1.37 -1.62
CA ALA A 86 1.25 2.06 -2.89
C ALA A 86 0.13 3.11 -2.78
N LEU A 87 -0.95 2.81 -2.05
CA LEU A 87 -2.03 3.73 -1.76
C LEU A 87 -1.56 4.92 -0.94
N ALA A 88 -0.71 4.72 0.07
CA ALA A 88 -0.12 5.82 0.85
C ALA A 88 0.63 6.84 -0.03
N ALA A 89 1.20 6.40 -1.16
CA ALA A 89 1.92 7.26 -2.10
C ALA A 89 1.05 7.84 -3.22
N THR A 90 -0.16 7.30 -3.45
CA THR A 90 -0.96 7.61 -4.65
C THR A 90 -2.36 8.14 -4.35
N ASP A 91 -2.90 7.85 -3.17
CA ASP A 91 -4.27 8.14 -2.78
C ASP A 91 -4.33 9.18 -1.65
N PRO A 92 -4.78 10.42 -1.94
CA PRO A 92 -4.94 11.46 -0.93
C PRO A 92 -5.92 11.11 0.21
N SER A 93 -6.88 10.21 -0.02
CA SER A 93 -7.84 9.78 1.00
C SER A 93 -7.33 8.64 1.89
N PHE A 94 -6.16 8.07 1.60
CA PHE A 94 -5.65 6.88 2.28
C PHE A 94 -5.64 7.03 3.80
N ALA A 95 -5.13 8.18 4.29
CA ALA A 95 -5.00 8.48 5.71
C ALA A 95 -6.33 8.40 6.49
N ALA A 96 -7.42 8.89 5.90
CA ALA A 96 -8.73 8.92 6.54
C ALA A 96 -9.55 7.62 6.33
N GLY A 97 -9.12 6.75 5.42
CA GLY A 97 -9.83 5.52 5.05
C GLY A 97 -8.99 4.28 5.34
N LEU A 98 -8.43 3.67 4.28
CA LEU A 98 -7.76 2.37 4.37
C LEU A 98 -6.58 2.32 5.34
N ALA A 99 -5.90 3.44 5.60
CA ALA A 99 -4.86 3.50 6.63
C ALA A 99 -5.41 3.18 8.03
N VAL A 100 -6.66 3.55 8.33
CA VAL A 100 -7.32 3.20 9.58
C VAL A 100 -7.57 1.70 9.63
N GLU A 101 -8.16 1.12 8.58
CA GLU A 101 -8.38 -0.34 8.49
C GLU A 101 -7.08 -1.14 8.67
N CYS A 102 -5.98 -0.67 8.07
CA CYS A 102 -4.67 -1.31 8.16
C CYS A 102 -4.13 -1.45 9.60
N LEU A 103 -4.61 -0.69 10.59
CA LEU A 103 -4.21 -0.83 12.01
C LEU A 103 -4.65 -2.16 12.65
N TRP A 104 -5.60 -2.85 12.01
CA TRP A 104 -6.12 -4.15 12.42
C TRP A 104 -5.70 -5.28 11.46
N ASP A 105 -4.81 -5.01 10.51
CA ASP A 105 -4.30 -6.05 9.62
C ASP A 105 -3.49 -7.09 10.41
N CYS A 106 -3.41 -8.31 9.89
CA CYS A 106 -2.59 -9.37 10.47
C CYS A 106 -1.10 -9.17 10.19
N GLU A 107 -0.74 -8.47 9.11
CA GLU A 107 0.65 -8.17 8.75
C GLU A 107 1.18 -6.96 9.50
N GLU A 108 2.31 -7.16 10.18
CA GLU A 108 3.08 -6.12 10.84
C GLU A 108 3.43 -4.97 9.88
N SER A 109 3.85 -5.29 8.65
CA SER A 109 4.27 -4.27 7.68
C SER A 109 3.10 -3.41 7.20
N THR A 110 1.88 -3.96 7.21
CA THR A 110 0.65 -3.22 6.93
C THR A 110 0.29 -2.34 8.12
N ARG A 111 0.38 -2.86 9.36
CA ARG A 111 0.18 -2.08 10.58
C ARG A 111 1.22 -0.96 10.73
N GLU A 112 2.45 -1.15 10.27
CA GLU A 112 3.50 -0.12 10.26
C GLU A 112 3.12 1.05 9.34
N ILE A 113 2.67 0.76 8.11
CA ILE A 113 2.19 1.78 7.17
C ILE A 113 0.98 2.52 7.75
N ALA A 114 0.05 1.77 8.34
CA ALA A 114 -1.10 2.32 9.06
C ALA A 114 -0.67 3.27 10.18
N ALA A 115 0.27 2.82 11.01
CA ALA A 115 0.83 3.58 12.10
C ALA A 115 1.43 4.89 11.60
N ARG A 116 2.09 4.93 10.44
CA ARG A 116 2.65 6.18 9.88
C ARG A 116 1.59 7.13 9.32
N HIS A 117 0.47 6.63 8.79
CA HIS A 117 -0.42 7.43 7.94
C HIS A 117 -1.86 7.62 8.47
N ALA A 118 -2.37 6.75 9.33
CA ALA A 118 -3.77 6.79 9.76
C ALA A 118 -4.15 8.11 10.43
N GLY A 119 -5.24 8.75 10.02
CA GLY A 119 -5.71 10.00 10.61
C GLY A 119 -6.10 9.82 12.10
N THR A 120 -5.70 10.77 12.95
CA THR A 120 -5.88 10.69 14.41
C THR A 120 -7.07 11.50 14.92
N GLY A 121 -8.02 11.84 14.04
CA GLY A 121 -9.24 12.56 14.42
C GLY A 121 -10.25 11.70 15.21
N ASP A 122 -10.14 10.37 15.10
CA ASP A 122 -10.97 9.40 15.82
C ASP A 122 -10.21 8.88 17.06
N SER A 123 -10.84 8.95 18.24
CA SER A 123 -10.27 8.45 19.50
C SER A 123 -9.96 6.95 19.46
N ARG A 124 -10.73 6.16 18.71
CA ARG A 124 -10.48 4.72 18.53
C ARG A 124 -9.16 4.45 17.82
N VAL A 125 -8.77 5.33 16.89
CA VAL A 125 -7.47 5.25 16.21
C VAL A 125 -6.35 5.55 17.18
N VAL A 126 -6.47 6.62 17.96
CA VAL A 126 -5.46 7.00 18.96
C VAL A 126 -5.28 5.92 20.02
N GLU A 127 -6.38 5.34 20.51
CA GLU A 127 -6.35 4.24 21.45
C GLU A 127 -5.68 2.99 20.85
N ARG A 128 -6.03 2.63 19.59
CA ARG A 128 -5.40 1.50 18.91
C ARG A 128 -3.89 1.72 18.76
N LEU A 129 -3.46 2.92 18.39
CA LEU A 129 -2.04 3.29 18.33
C LEU A 129 -1.38 3.08 19.69
N ARG A 130 -1.93 3.62 20.79
CA ARG A 130 -1.38 3.40 22.14
C ARG A 130 -1.22 1.92 22.48
N ARG A 131 -2.23 1.09 22.17
CA ARG A 131 -2.15 -0.37 22.36
C ARG A 131 -1.00 -0.98 21.57
N LEU A 132 -0.84 -0.64 20.30
CA LEU A 132 0.28 -1.11 19.47
C LEU A 132 1.65 -0.68 20.03
N ALA A 133 1.75 0.53 20.59
CA ALA A 133 2.99 1.02 21.19
C ALA A 133 3.36 0.33 22.52
N ALA A 134 2.37 -0.20 23.23
CA ALA A 134 2.53 -0.86 24.53
C ALA A 134 2.58 -2.39 24.44
N ASP A 135 2.21 -2.98 23.30
CA ASP A 135 2.17 -4.44 23.10
C ASP A 135 3.58 -5.03 22.98
N PRO A 136 4.06 -5.84 23.95
CA PRO A 136 5.39 -6.42 23.90
C PRO A 136 5.56 -7.48 22.80
N ALA A 137 4.48 -7.99 22.22
CA ALA A 137 4.53 -8.95 21.12
C ALA A 137 4.48 -8.27 19.74
N GLU A 138 4.29 -6.95 19.69
CA GLU A 138 4.28 -6.20 18.44
C GLU A 138 5.70 -5.88 17.97
N GLU A 139 5.88 -5.79 16.65
CA GLU A 139 7.16 -5.55 16.02
C GLU A 139 7.73 -4.15 16.33
N ALA A 140 9.04 -4.09 16.48
CA ALA A 140 9.75 -2.89 16.91
C ALA A 140 9.55 -1.70 15.94
N GLU A 141 9.46 -1.97 14.64
CA GLU A 141 9.20 -1.01 13.58
C GLU A 141 7.81 -0.38 13.72
N VAL A 142 6.80 -1.19 14.05
CA VAL A 142 5.43 -0.73 14.29
C VAL A 142 5.40 0.15 15.55
N GLN A 143 5.97 -0.34 16.65
CA GLN A 143 6.05 0.45 17.89
C GLN A 143 6.77 1.79 17.68
N THR A 144 7.88 1.78 16.92
CA THR A 144 8.65 2.98 16.60
C THR A 144 7.84 3.95 15.74
N ALA A 145 7.15 3.45 14.71
CA ALA A 145 6.27 4.24 13.86
C ALA A 145 5.16 4.91 14.67
N VAL A 146 4.58 4.19 15.63
CA VAL A 146 3.53 4.74 16.50
C VAL A 146 4.07 5.77 17.48
N ARG A 147 5.13 5.47 18.23
CA ARG A 147 5.72 6.38 19.24
C ARG A 147 6.21 7.69 18.62
N SER A 148 6.55 7.69 17.34
CA SER A 148 6.88 8.90 16.60
C SER A 148 5.68 9.83 16.37
N ARG A 149 4.45 9.34 16.60
CA ARG A 149 3.20 10.08 16.33
C ARG A 149 2.39 10.42 17.56
N ILE A 150 2.37 9.53 18.55
CA ILE A 150 1.73 9.80 19.83
C ILE A 150 2.82 10.28 20.79
N GLY A 151 2.67 11.50 21.32
CA GLY A 151 3.58 12.00 22.36
C GLY A 151 3.61 11.07 23.58
N PRO A 152 4.59 11.23 24.48
CA PRO A 152 4.65 10.42 25.70
C PRO A 152 3.31 10.45 26.43
N GLU A 153 2.87 9.30 26.95
CA GLU A 153 1.70 9.27 27.82
C GLU A 153 1.99 10.14 29.04
N GLU A 154 1.19 11.18 29.27
CA GLU A 154 1.20 11.85 30.56
C GLU A 154 0.77 10.81 31.61
N PRO A 155 1.54 10.63 32.70
CA PRO A 155 1.18 9.68 33.73
C PRO A 155 -0.18 10.09 34.31
N ALA A 156 -1.10 9.13 34.39
CA ALA A 156 -2.38 9.33 35.05
C ALA A 156 -2.13 9.77 36.50
N VAL A 157 -2.65 10.95 36.85
CA VAL A 157 -2.61 11.53 38.21
C VAL A 157 -3.67 10.88 39.09
#